data_AF-A0A6A5H815-F1
#
_entry.id   AF-A0A6A5H815-F1
#
_cell.length_a   1.000
_cell.length_b   1.000
_cell.length_c   1.000
_cell.angle_alpha   90.00
_cell.angle_beta   90.00
_cell.angle_gamma   90.00
#
_symmetry.space_group_name_H-M   'P 1'
#
loop_
_entity.id
_entity.type
_entity.pdbx_description
1 polymer ?
#
loop_
_entity_poly.entity_id
_entity_poly.type
_entity_poly.pdbx_seq_one_letter_code
_entity_poly.pdbx_strand_id
1 'polypeptide(L)'
;MKIEYVYNIKDTIIRPQDFVYINYRKINNEDVLPYFIFLNTVVGVKVRKITTRKLWMLQDKFKRRLHDLIHSQLIGSNGTHIQTVIGLEEACDGCEKCSNIAQKCLEYGPLRFSTLQTMIYSKNYKKLHVTDKLFEDIAEYCISKSKNKKECFKEMENTIHSTISCDKLAIWINESRVLPNEEPDSEYNHRHMPREVIDTILRKWYVKSIKLCMLHMTNEEMCSVEWQQYDYFTQVRLNDPYLKTKKSDLKFNHVEVSLSYSSYCVRDLGNRQFIGIQPRGYDNFIPNIRRMFPTDRITMDLSHWFAVPVVNIEKKMSTILEVVTMEQHLNLSLDIKFFVSILIVKKLNEETKKEELLSIAPGYDLEPERLHCFKKSSAFNAEHGPDVFLDNKWIGRRFQVKNTINQFNFNLDVYIKEKELEEGLDKDLLQEYPNSFVAHFCHKNPLIV
;
A
#
# COMPACT_ATOMS: atom_id res chain seq x y z
N MET A 1 -11.64 3.58 -14.84
CA MET A 1 -11.02 4.89 -14.97
C MET A 1 -10.12 5.14 -13.77
N LYS A 2 -8.85 5.45 -14.02
CA LYS A 2 -7.89 5.85 -12.99
C LYS A 2 -7.63 7.35 -13.16
N ILE A 3 -7.79 8.13 -12.11
CA ILE A 3 -7.56 9.58 -12.11
C ILE A 3 -6.57 9.87 -10.98
N GLU A 4 -5.38 10.35 -11.27
CA GLU A 4 -4.39 10.55 -10.21
C GLU A 4 -3.55 11.80 -10.45
N TYR A 5 -3.20 12.43 -9.34
CA TYR A 5 -2.10 13.38 -9.32
C TYR A 5 -0.80 12.64 -9.03
N VAL A 6 0.24 12.94 -9.81
CA VAL A 6 1.53 12.25 -9.78
C VAL A 6 2.60 13.30 -9.60
N TYR A 7 3.34 13.22 -8.48
CA TYR A 7 4.39 14.17 -8.12
C TYR A 7 5.68 13.42 -7.76
N ASN A 8 6.81 14.09 -7.87
CA ASN A 8 8.11 13.58 -7.43
C ASN A 8 8.24 13.78 -5.92
N ILE A 9 8.46 12.70 -5.17
CA ILE A 9 8.57 12.75 -3.69
C ILE A 9 9.78 13.57 -3.23
N LYS A 10 10.83 13.72 -4.06
CA LYS A 10 11.97 14.60 -3.76
C LYS A 10 11.65 16.09 -3.91
N ASP A 11 10.63 16.44 -4.70
CA ASP A 11 10.29 17.82 -5.03
C ASP A 11 9.15 18.31 -4.13
N THR A 12 9.19 17.96 -2.84
CA THR A 12 8.12 18.22 -1.86
C THR A 12 7.64 19.68 -1.95
N ILE A 13 6.56 19.85 -2.71
CA ILE A 13 5.68 21.01 -2.83
C ILE A 13 6.39 22.32 -3.16
N ILE A 14 6.40 22.70 -4.45
CA ILE A 14 6.56 24.12 -4.82
C ILE A 14 5.46 24.64 -5.76
N ARG A 15 4.73 23.81 -6.53
CA ARG A 15 3.71 24.37 -7.44
C ARG A 15 2.39 23.60 -7.48
N PRO A 16 1.26 24.32 -7.34
CA PRO A 16 -0.01 23.77 -7.75
C PRO A 16 0.03 23.44 -9.24
N GLN A 17 -0.13 22.16 -9.57
CA GLN A 17 -0.20 21.72 -10.96
C GLN A 17 -1.65 21.70 -11.42
N ASP A 18 -1.91 22.31 -12.55
CA ASP A 18 -3.25 22.44 -13.13
C ASP A 18 -3.58 21.28 -14.08
N PHE A 19 -3.09 20.08 -13.78
CA PHE A 19 -3.32 18.88 -14.58
C PHE A 19 -3.48 17.63 -13.72
N VAL A 20 -4.06 16.59 -14.30
CA VAL A 20 -4.19 15.25 -13.73
C VAL A 20 -3.89 14.19 -14.77
N TYR A 21 -3.59 12.98 -14.33
CA TYR A 21 -3.50 11.82 -15.21
C TYR A 21 -4.81 11.05 -15.22
N ILE A 22 -5.42 10.90 -16.39
CA ILE A 22 -6.63 10.10 -16.58
C ILE A 22 -6.29 8.89 -17.46
N ASN A 23 -6.39 7.69 -16.89
CA ASN A 23 -5.90 6.44 -17.49
C ASN A 23 -4.49 6.59 -18.07
N TYR A 24 -3.59 7.21 -17.29
CA TYR A 24 -2.19 7.46 -17.65
C TYR A 24 -1.96 8.49 -18.76
N ARG A 25 -2.97 9.29 -19.13
CA ARG A 25 -2.82 10.44 -20.03
C ARG A 25 -2.85 11.73 -19.24
N LYS A 26 -1.89 12.63 -19.48
CA LYS A 26 -1.87 13.96 -18.89
C LYS A 26 -2.99 14.81 -19.49
N ILE A 27 -3.86 15.37 -18.65
CA ILE A 27 -5.00 16.19 -19.04
C ILE A 27 -4.98 17.47 -18.19
N ASN A 28 -4.96 18.63 -18.84
CA ASN A 28 -5.03 19.92 -18.14
C ASN A 28 -6.45 20.15 -17.59
N ASN A 29 -6.57 20.95 -16.54
CA ASN A 29 -7.83 21.28 -15.87
C ASN A 29 -8.91 21.78 -16.85
N GLU A 30 -8.54 22.64 -17.80
CA GLU A 30 -9.45 23.18 -18.82
C GLU A 30 -10.02 22.07 -19.72
N ASP A 31 -9.24 21.03 -19.99
CA ASP A 31 -9.57 19.92 -20.89
C ASP A 31 -10.33 18.77 -20.20
N VAL A 32 -10.41 18.74 -18.87
CA VAL A 32 -11.08 17.65 -18.13
C VAL A 32 -12.55 17.54 -18.51
N LEU A 33 -13.29 18.66 -18.56
CA LEU A 33 -14.71 18.67 -18.89
C LEU A 33 -14.95 18.22 -20.34
N PRO A 34 -14.31 18.83 -21.37
CA PRO A 34 -14.40 18.35 -22.75
C PRO A 34 -14.07 16.87 -22.87
N TYR A 35 -13.04 16.39 -22.15
CA TYR A 35 -12.65 14.99 -22.18
C TYR A 35 -13.72 14.05 -21.60
N PHE A 36 -14.35 14.40 -20.47
CA PHE A 36 -15.45 13.62 -19.91
C PHE A 36 -16.69 13.61 -20.83
N ILE A 37 -17.02 14.76 -21.44
CA ILE A 37 -18.11 14.84 -22.42
C ILE A 37 -17.83 13.93 -23.62
N PHE A 38 -16.59 13.97 -24.15
CA PHE A 38 -16.17 13.10 -25.24
C PHE A 38 -16.32 11.62 -24.89
N LEU A 39 -15.83 11.19 -23.72
CA LEU A 39 -15.92 9.79 -23.29
C LEU A 39 -17.36 9.32 -23.14
N ASN A 40 -18.23 10.15 -22.59
CA ASN A 40 -19.61 9.75 -22.32
C ASN A 40 -20.53 9.86 -23.54
N THR A 41 -20.39 10.93 -24.32
CA THR A 41 -21.34 11.29 -25.39
C THR A 41 -20.89 10.73 -26.73
N VAL A 42 -19.59 10.86 -27.05
CA VAL A 42 -19.06 10.45 -28.35
C VAL A 42 -18.67 8.98 -28.33
N VAL A 43 -17.92 8.55 -27.31
CA VAL A 43 -17.45 7.17 -27.19
C VAL A 43 -18.49 6.25 -26.53
N GLY A 44 -19.40 6.79 -25.72
CA GLY A 44 -20.42 5.99 -25.02
C GLY A 44 -19.86 5.11 -23.90
N VAL A 45 -18.78 5.55 -23.24
CA VAL A 45 -18.10 4.76 -22.19
C VAL A 45 -19.02 4.55 -20.99
N LYS A 46 -19.21 3.29 -20.61
CA LYS A 46 -19.89 2.90 -19.36
C LYS A 46 -18.89 2.68 -18.24
N VAL A 47 -18.68 3.71 -17.43
CA VAL A 47 -17.69 3.66 -16.34
C VAL A 47 -18.19 2.78 -15.19
N ARG A 48 -17.59 1.60 -15.02
CA ARG A 48 -17.89 0.69 -13.89
C ARG A 48 -17.01 0.89 -12.67
N LYS A 49 -15.79 1.40 -12.86
CA LYS A 49 -14.79 1.58 -11.80
C LYS A 49 -14.11 2.92 -11.92
N ILE A 50 -14.07 3.68 -10.84
CA ILE A 50 -13.29 4.90 -10.68
C ILE A 50 -12.32 4.68 -9.52
N THR A 51 -11.06 5.01 -9.75
CA THR A 51 -10.05 5.08 -8.69
C THR A 51 -9.37 6.42 -8.82
N THR A 52 -9.53 7.25 -7.81
CA THR A 52 -8.84 8.51 -7.68
C THR A 52 -7.68 8.38 -6.69
N ARG A 53 -6.62 9.18 -6.85
CA ARG A 53 -5.54 9.25 -5.88
C ARG A 53 -4.94 10.65 -5.81
N LYS A 54 -4.58 11.08 -4.61
CA LYS A 54 -3.82 12.32 -4.37
C LYS A 54 -4.51 13.57 -4.91
N LEU A 55 -5.84 13.53 -5.10
CA LEU A 55 -6.60 14.69 -5.57
C LEU A 55 -6.55 15.85 -4.58
N TRP A 56 -6.33 15.54 -3.30
CA TRP A 56 -6.14 16.51 -2.23
C TRP A 56 -4.93 17.43 -2.43
N MET A 57 -3.93 17.02 -3.23
CA MET A 57 -2.74 17.81 -3.54
C MET A 57 -2.96 18.83 -4.66
N LEU A 58 -4.10 18.78 -5.35
CA LEU A 58 -4.47 19.77 -6.36
C LEU A 58 -4.87 21.09 -5.68
N GLN A 59 -4.82 22.20 -6.42
CA GLN A 59 -5.41 23.46 -5.95
C GLN A 59 -6.86 23.26 -5.53
N ASP A 60 -7.29 23.91 -4.46
CA ASP A 60 -8.65 23.77 -3.94
C ASP A 60 -9.72 24.01 -5.01
N LYS A 61 -9.54 25.02 -5.87
CA LYS A 61 -10.47 25.31 -6.97
C LYS A 61 -10.53 24.14 -7.97
N PHE A 62 -9.38 23.62 -8.39
CA PHE A 62 -9.32 22.49 -9.32
C PHE A 62 -9.82 21.19 -8.67
N LYS A 63 -9.41 20.89 -7.43
CA LYS A 63 -9.87 19.76 -6.63
C LYS A 63 -11.40 19.70 -6.56
N ARG A 64 -12.04 20.81 -6.16
CA ARG A 64 -13.50 20.91 -6.04
C ARG A 64 -14.17 20.75 -7.41
N ARG A 65 -13.67 21.46 -8.43
CA ARG A 65 -14.19 21.35 -9.80
C ARG A 65 -14.09 19.91 -10.33
N LEU A 66 -12.94 19.26 -10.17
CA LEU A 66 -12.71 17.90 -10.63
C LEU A 66 -13.63 16.91 -9.90
N HIS A 67 -13.79 17.04 -8.58
CA HIS A 67 -14.74 16.26 -7.80
C HIS A 67 -16.17 16.38 -8.36
N ASP A 68 -16.64 17.62 -8.58
CA ASP A 68 -17.99 17.85 -9.12
C ASP A 68 -18.14 17.35 -10.55
N LEU A 69 -17.11 17.46 -11.39
CA LEU A 69 -17.10 16.91 -12.75
C LEU A 69 -17.15 15.38 -12.75
N ILE A 70 -16.45 14.71 -11.83
CA ILE A 70 -16.53 13.26 -11.68
C ILE A 70 -17.96 12.82 -11.35
N HIS A 71 -18.62 13.51 -10.42
CA HIS A 71 -20.01 13.21 -10.08
C HIS A 71 -20.99 13.53 -11.22
N SER A 72 -20.94 14.75 -11.75
CA SER A 72 -21.96 15.27 -12.66
C SER A 72 -21.80 14.78 -14.10
N GLN A 73 -20.55 14.68 -14.58
CA GLN A 73 -20.27 14.31 -15.96
C GLN A 73 -19.87 12.85 -16.02
N LEU A 74 -18.78 12.45 -15.36
CA LEU A 74 -18.21 11.11 -15.56
C LEU A 74 -19.14 9.99 -15.07
N ILE A 75 -19.74 10.16 -13.90
CA ILE A 75 -20.74 9.25 -13.35
C ILE A 75 -22.11 9.64 -13.92
N GLY A 76 -22.53 10.89 -13.68
CA GLY A 76 -23.72 11.51 -14.24
C GLY A 76 -24.99 10.65 -14.13
N SER A 77 -25.87 10.77 -15.11
CA SER A 77 -27.06 9.93 -15.27
C SER A 77 -26.72 8.47 -15.61
N ASN A 78 -25.49 8.19 -16.05
CA ASN A 78 -24.97 6.85 -16.33
C ASN A 78 -24.55 6.07 -15.06
N GLY A 79 -24.71 6.67 -13.89
CA GLY A 79 -24.32 6.13 -12.58
C GLY A 79 -25.00 4.82 -12.18
N THR A 80 -25.89 4.25 -13.00
CA THR A 80 -26.42 2.89 -12.83
C THR A 80 -25.36 1.80 -13.01
N HIS A 81 -24.28 2.09 -13.75
CA HIS A 81 -23.24 1.10 -14.04
C HIS A 81 -22.07 1.12 -13.05
N ILE A 82 -22.01 2.13 -12.17
CA ILE A 82 -20.88 2.27 -11.24
C ILE A 82 -20.91 1.16 -10.19
N GLN A 83 -19.82 0.43 -10.10
CA GLN A 83 -19.65 -0.68 -9.16
C GLN A 83 -18.53 -0.41 -8.15
N THR A 84 -17.56 0.43 -8.51
CA THR A 84 -16.39 0.71 -7.67
C THR A 84 -16.05 2.19 -7.71
N VAL A 85 -15.94 2.82 -6.54
CA VAL A 85 -15.37 4.18 -6.39
C VAL A 85 -14.38 4.16 -5.24
N ILE A 86 -13.12 4.48 -5.53
CA ILE A 86 -12.04 4.48 -4.53
C ILE A 86 -11.31 5.83 -4.57
N GLY A 87 -11.04 6.44 -3.42
CA GLY A 87 -10.23 7.64 -3.23
C GLY A 87 -10.96 8.97 -3.39
N LEU A 88 -12.24 8.98 -3.82
CA LEU A 88 -12.90 10.23 -4.21
C LEU A 88 -13.13 11.16 -3.00
N GLU A 89 -13.34 10.57 -1.82
CA GLU A 89 -13.51 11.31 -0.57
C GLU A 89 -12.21 11.99 -0.07
N GLU A 90 -11.05 11.75 -0.69
CA GLU A 90 -9.86 12.61 -0.53
C GLU A 90 -10.11 14.06 -0.98
N ALA A 91 -11.10 14.30 -1.85
CA ALA A 91 -11.37 15.63 -2.37
C ALA A 91 -12.47 16.41 -1.61
N CYS A 92 -13.32 15.74 -0.82
CA CYS A 92 -14.56 16.33 -0.27
C CYS A 92 -14.90 15.94 1.16
N ASP A 93 -14.11 15.07 1.80
CA ASP A 93 -14.32 14.63 3.19
C ASP A 93 -15.72 14.04 3.47
N GLY A 94 -16.28 13.29 2.50
CA GLY A 94 -17.54 12.57 2.65
C GLY A 94 -18.79 13.42 2.46
N CYS A 95 -18.94 14.06 1.30
CA CYS A 95 -20.14 14.82 0.97
C CYS A 95 -21.35 13.92 0.64
N GLU A 96 -22.56 14.48 0.63
CA GLU A 96 -23.80 13.76 0.32
C GLU A 96 -23.76 12.99 -1.01
N LYS A 97 -23.14 13.58 -2.06
CA LYS A 97 -22.98 12.90 -3.36
C LYS A 97 -22.11 11.64 -3.22
N CYS A 98 -21.08 11.65 -2.38
CA CYS A 98 -20.22 10.51 -2.09
C CYS A 98 -20.98 9.44 -1.29
N SER A 99 -21.73 9.82 -0.25
CA SER A 99 -22.59 8.91 0.51
C SER A 99 -23.60 8.18 -0.38
N ASN A 100 -24.26 8.91 -1.28
CA ASN A 100 -25.22 8.36 -2.23
C ASN A 100 -24.59 7.35 -3.22
N ILE A 101 -23.32 7.54 -3.57
CA ILE A 101 -22.57 6.59 -4.39
C ILE A 101 -22.16 5.35 -3.60
N ALA A 102 -21.74 5.53 -2.35
CA ALA A 102 -21.35 4.43 -1.48
C ALA A 102 -22.49 3.41 -1.37
N GLN A 103 -23.74 3.89 -1.23
CA GLN A 103 -24.93 3.05 -1.20
C GLN A 103 -25.14 2.22 -2.48
N LYS A 104 -24.60 2.63 -3.63
CA LYS A 104 -24.74 1.93 -4.92
C LYS A 104 -23.58 0.98 -5.24
N CYS A 105 -22.36 1.29 -4.78
CA CYS A 105 -21.15 0.57 -5.19
C CYS A 105 -20.96 -0.79 -4.49
N LEU A 106 -20.40 -1.78 -5.19
CA LEU A 106 -19.95 -3.03 -4.57
C LEU A 106 -18.60 -2.87 -3.84
N GLU A 107 -17.76 -1.94 -4.30
CA GLU A 107 -16.49 -1.57 -3.66
C GLU A 107 -16.42 -0.05 -3.46
N TYR A 108 -16.12 0.40 -2.24
CA TYR A 108 -16.13 1.83 -1.90
C TYR A 108 -15.05 2.22 -0.88
N GLY A 109 -14.58 3.47 -0.94
CA GLY A 109 -13.90 4.17 0.15
C GLY A 109 -12.61 4.90 -0.31
N PRO A 110 -11.66 5.27 0.57
CA PRO A 110 -11.76 5.10 2.01
C PRO A 110 -12.97 5.86 2.56
N LEU A 111 -13.68 5.24 3.50
CA LEU A 111 -14.80 5.85 4.20
C LEU A 111 -14.31 6.97 5.11
N ARG A 112 -14.90 8.16 4.98
CA ARG A 112 -14.83 9.22 5.99
C ARG A 112 -15.84 8.98 7.10
N PHE A 113 -15.59 9.58 8.25
CA PHE A 113 -16.49 9.48 9.40
C PHE A 113 -17.89 10.04 9.10
N SER A 114 -17.95 11.18 8.39
CA SER A 114 -19.19 11.78 7.87
C SER A 114 -20.02 10.79 7.03
N THR A 115 -19.38 10.12 6.08
CA THR A 115 -20.03 9.11 5.24
C THR A 115 -20.48 7.91 6.07
N LEU A 116 -19.65 7.41 7.00
CA LEU A 116 -20.01 6.31 7.90
C LEU A 116 -21.27 6.62 8.70
N GLN A 117 -21.39 7.83 9.25
CA GLN A 117 -22.58 8.27 10.00
C GLN A 117 -23.87 8.26 9.17
N THR A 118 -23.77 8.43 7.85
CA THR A 118 -24.92 8.38 6.94
C THR A 118 -25.28 6.97 6.46
N MET A 119 -24.47 5.95 6.77
CA MET A 119 -24.69 4.56 6.36
C MET A 119 -25.72 3.82 7.23
N ILE A 120 -26.94 4.33 7.28
CA ILE A 120 -28.06 3.74 8.07
C ILE A 120 -28.81 2.62 7.34
N TYR A 121 -28.34 2.20 6.16
CA TYR A 121 -28.94 1.14 5.36
C TYR A 121 -28.26 -0.22 5.61
N SER A 122 -28.90 -1.29 5.15
CA SER A 122 -28.30 -2.63 5.17
C SER A 122 -27.63 -2.96 3.84
N LYS A 123 -26.36 -3.34 3.88
CA LYS A 123 -25.59 -3.69 2.68
C LYS A 123 -24.34 -4.51 2.98
N ASN A 124 -24.14 -5.56 2.18
CA ASN A 124 -22.85 -6.25 2.09
C ASN A 124 -22.02 -5.71 0.90
N TYR A 125 -20.83 -5.21 1.20
CA TYR A 125 -19.86 -4.79 0.19
C TYR A 125 -18.93 -5.93 -0.17
N LYS A 126 -18.55 -6.04 -1.44
CA LYS A 126 -17.44 -6.94 -1.82
C LYS A 126 -16.14 -6.47 -1.20
N LYS A 127 -15.94 -5.16 -1.10
CA LYS A 127 -14.77 -4.57 -0.46
C LYS A 127 -15.02 -3.15 0.04
N LEU A 128 -14.68 -2.88 1.29
CA LEU A 128 -14.68 -1.52 1.84
C LEU A 128 -13.26 -1.06 2.08
N HIS A 129 -13.01 0.21 1.84
CA HIS A 129 -11.77 0.88 2.18
C HIS A 129 -12.02 1.78 3.39
N VAL A 130 -11.07 1.80 4.33
CA VAL A 130 -11.05 2.67 5.51
C VAL A 130 -9.64 3.20 5.71
N THR A 131 -9.48 4.30 6.45
CA THR A 131 -8.17 4.82 6.85
C THR A 131 -7.89 4.53 8.32
N ASP A 132 -6.62 4.59 8.70
CA ASP A 132 -6.21 4.62 10.11
C ASP A 132 -6.81 5.82 10.85
N LYS A 133 -6.92 6.98 10.21
CA LYS A 133 -7.63 8.16 10.75
C LYS A 133 -9.09 7.89 11.08
N LEU A 134 -9.84 7.16 10.24
CA LEU A 134 -11.23 6.80 10.57
C LEU A 134 -11.33 6.06 11.91
N PHE A 135 -10.37 5.19 12.22
CA PHE A 135 -10.37 4.50 13.51
C PHE A 135 -10.17 5.49 14.67
N GLU A 136 -9.29 6.48 14.52
CA GLU A 136 -9.11 7.55 15.50
C GLU A 136 -10.35 8.44 15.63
N ASP A 137 -10.99 8.81 14.52
CA ASP A 137 -12.22 9.62 14.51
C ASP A 137 -13.35 8.94 15.30
N ILE A 138 -13.50 7.62 15.11
CA ILE A 138 -14.48 6.84 15.88
C ILE A 138 -14.11 6.86 17.36
N ALA A 139 -12.84 6.64 17.72
CA ALA A 139 -12.38 6.63 19.11
C ALA A 139 -12.60 7.99 19.80
N GLU A 140 -12.23 9.10 19.15
CA GLU A 140 -12.44 10.46 19.67
C GLU A 140 -13.92 10.79 19.80
N TYR A 141 -14.72 10.48 18.78
CA TYR A 141 -16.17 10.67 18.85
C TYR A 141 -16.77 9.95 20.07
N CYS A 142 -16.40 8.68 20.29
CA CYS A 142 -16.92 7.90 21.42
C CYS A 142 -16.48 8.46 22.77
N ILE A 143 -15.24 8.94 22.88
CA ILE A 143 -14.73 9.60 24.10
C ILE A 143 -15.47 10.90 24.37
N SER A 144 -15.64 11.76 23.36
CA SER A 144 -16.34 13.05 23.52
C SER A 144 -17.81 12.90 23.97
N LYS A 145 -18.41 11.73 23.72
CA LYS A 145 -19.81 11.41 24.04
C LYS A 145 -19.97 10.65 25.35
N SER A 146 -18.88 10.35 26.06
CA SER A 146 -18.90 9.41 27.17
C SER A 146 -18.18 9.95 28.40
N LYS A 147 -18.65 9.57 29.60
CA LYS A 147 -18.01 9.98 30.86
C LYS A 147 -17.01 8.96 31.40
N ASN A 148 -17.09 7.72 30.92
CA ASN A 148 -16.27 6.61 31.38
C ASN A 148 -16.07 5.57 30.27
N LYS A 149 -15.13 4.65 30.48
CA LYS A 149 -14.77 3.58 29.53
C LYS A 149 -15.95 2.72 29.08
N LYS A 150 -16.88 2.40 30.00
CA LYS A 150 -18.04 1.54 29.72
C LYS A 150 -19.05 2.25 28.80
N GLU A 151 -19.32 3.52 29.05
CA GLU A 151 -20.14 4.35 28.16
C GLU A 151 -19.48 4.51 26.78
N CYS A 152 -18.17 4.75 26.75
CA CYS A 152 -17.41 4.88 25.50
C CYS A 152 -17.55 3.63 24.63
N PHE A 153 -17.40 2.45 25.20
CA PHE A 153 -17.57 1.20 24.44
C PHE A 153 -19.02 0.97 24.00
N LYS A 154 -20.02 1.40 24.79
CA LYS A 154 -21.42 1.36 24.34
C LYS A 154 -21.65 2.31 23.16
N GLU A 155 -21.04 3.50 23.18
CA GLU A 155 -21.15 4.45 22.07
C GLU A 155 -20.43 3.95 20.81
N MET A 156 -19.26 3.30 20.98
CA MET A 156 -18.55 2.64 19.88
C MET A 156 -19.41 1.54 19.25
N GLU A 157 -20.08 0.73 20.07
CA GLU A 157 -21.01 -0.28 19.61
C GLU A 157 -22.19 0.33 18.83
N ASN A 158 -22.69 1.50 19.22
CA ASN A 158 -23.76 2.18 18.49
C ASN A 158 -23.28 2.83 17.18
N THR A 159 -22.05 3.36 17.18
CA THR A 159 -21.45 4.07 16.05
C THR A 159 -21.07 3.11 14.92
N ILE A 160 -20.54 1.93 15.26
CA ILE A 160 -20.18 0.90 14.28
C ILE A 160 -21.39 0.00 14.06
N HIS A 161 -22.20 0.32 13.05
CA HIS A 161 -23.40 -0.45 12.72
C HIS A 161 -23.07 -1.81 12.09
N SER A 162 -23.78 -2.85 12.53
CA SER A 162 -23.74 -4.21 11.95
C SER A 162 -24.63 -4.38 10.72
N THR A 163 -25.37 -3.33 10.32
CA THR A 163 -26.16 -3.32 9.08
C THR A 163 -25.28 -3.27 7.84
N ILE A 164 -24.05 -2.78 7.98
CA ILE A 164 -23.01 -2.80 6.97
C ILE A 164 -22.09 -4.00 7.21
N SER A 165 -21.76 -4.71 6.14
CA SER A 165 -20.77 -5.79 6.16
C SER A 165 -19.87 -5.73 4.92
N CYS A 166 -18.71 -6.39 4.97
CA CYS A 166 -17.89 -6.55 3.78
C CYS A 166 -17.10 -7.86 3.76
N ASP A 167 -16.94 -8.46 2.57
CA ASP A 167 -16.12 -9.66 2.41
C ASP A 167 -14.62 -9.36 2.64
N LYS A 168 -14.17 -8.17 2.19
CA LYS A 168 -12.79 -7.72 2.30
C LYS A 168 -12.69 -6.28 2.83
N LEU A 169 -11.91 -6.08 3.89
CA LEU A 169 -11.60 -4.74 4.39
C LEU A 169 -10.20 -4.31 3.92
N ALA A 170 -10.12 -3.17 3.23
CA ALA A 170 -8.86 -2.55 2.87
C ALA A 170 -8.57 -1.38 3.82
N ILE A 171 -7.49 -1.49 4.59
CA ILE A 171 -7.06 -0.49 5.56
C ILE A 171 -5.92 0.32 4.93
N TRP A 172 -6.11 1.62 4.80
CA TRP A 172 -5.11 2.57 4.33
C TRP A 172 -4.38 3.14 5.55
N ILE A 173 -3.07 2.87 5.63
CA ILE A 173 -2.23 3.28 6.75
C ILE A 173 -1.28 4.34 6.24
N ASN A 174 -1.31 5.53 6.84
CA ASN A 174 -0.45 6.64 6.47
C ASN A 174 0.84 6.61 7.32
N GLU A 175 1.97 6.53 6.65
CA GLU A 175 3.29 6.38 7.24
C GLU A 175 3.88 7.68 7.78
N SER A 176 3.36 8.85 7.36
CA SER A 176 3.94 10.16 7.67
C SER A 176 3.01 11.05 8.49
N ARG A 177 2.09 10.48 9.27
CA ARG A 177 1.22 11.28 10.15
C ARG A 177 2.02 11.89 11.30
N VAL A 178 1.67 13.09 11.72
CA VAL A 178 2.36 13.87 12.76
C VAL A 178 1.44 14.17 13.95
N LEU A 179 1.96 14.16 15.17
CA LEU A 179 1.21 14.63 16.34
C LEU A 179 1.17 16.17 16.34
N PRO A 180 0.14 16.79 16.96
CA PRO A 180 0.15 18.23 17.21
C PRO A 180 1.40 18.63 18.01
N ASN A 181 2.12 19.65 17.53
CA ASN A 181 3.34 20.20 18.13
C ASN A 181 4.60 19.31 18.07
N GLU A 182 4.58 18.19 17.33
CA GLU A 182 5.83 17.52 16.98
C GLU A 182 6.56 18.31 15.88
N GLU A 183 7.88 18.41 15.99
CA GLU A 183 8.68 18.91 14.88
C GLU A 183 8.51 17.98 13.66
N PRO A 184 8.51 18.54 12.44
CA PRO A 184 8.37 17.76 11.21
C PRO A 184 9.29 16.54 11.23
N ASP A 185 10.55 16.68 11.66
CA ASP A 185 11.56 15.62 11.68
C ASP A 185 11.46 14.61 12.85
N SER A 186 10.34 14.56 13.57
CA SER A 186 10.09 13.47 14.52
C SER A 186 10.14 12.12 13.80
N GLU A 187 10.93 11.18 14.33
CA GLU A 187 11.35 9.96 13.65
C GLU A 187 10.14 9.12 13.17
N TYR A 188 9.86 9.23 11.87
CA TYR A 188 8.60 8.80 11.26
C TYR A 188 8.38 7.28 11.32
N ASN A 189 7.36 6.90 12.08
CA ASN A 189 6.69 5.61 12.00
C ASN A 189 5.18 5.89 11.77
N HIS A 190 4.43 4.95 11.18
CA HIS A 190 2.98 5.11 11.19
C HIS A 190 2.47 5.14 12.64
N ARG A 191 1.33 5.79 12.88
CA ARG A 191 0.87 6.15 14.24
C ARG A 191 -0.01 5.07 14.86
N HIS A 192 -0.19 5.15 16.18
CA HIS A 192 -1.01 4.17 16.92
C HIS A 192 -2.46 4.20 16.45
N MET A 193 -3.06 3.02 16.36
CA MET A 193 -4.48 2.86 16.06
C MET A 193 -5.21 2.29 17.30
N PRO A 194 -6.50 2.65 17.52
CA PRO A 194 -7.28 2.13 18.64
C PRO A 194 -7.74 0.69 18.34
N ARG A 195 -7.19 -0.28 19.09
CA ARG A 195 -7.38 -1.71 18.83
C ARG A 195 -8.84 -2.15 18.89
N GLU A 196 -9.58 -1.69 19.89
CA GLU A 196 -10.97 -2.12 20.11
C GLU A 196 -11.89 -1.62 19.00
N VAL A 197 -11.62 -0.46 18.40
CA VAL A 197 -12.34 0.04 17.22
C VAL A 197 -12.10 -0.90 16.03
N ILE A 198 -10.85 -1.27 15.77
CA ILE A 198 -10.48 -2.20 14.69
C ILE A 198 -11.21 -3.54 14.90
N ASP A 199 -11.09 -4.15 16.09
CA ASP A 199 -11.70 -5.45 16.38
C ASP A 199 -13.23 -5.41 16.27
N THR A 200 -13.86 -4.29 16.68
CA THR A 200 -15.32 -4.09 16.58
C THR A 200 -15.76 -4.01 15.11
N ILE A 201 -15.04 -3.26 14.27
CA ILE A 201 -15.29 -3.18 12.83
C ILE A 201 -15.16 -4.57 12.19
N LEU A 202 -14.06 -5.28 12.46
CA LEU A 202 -13.80 -6.59 11.86
C LEU A 202 -14.90 -7.60 12.22
N ARG A 203 -15.36 -7.57 13.48
CA ARG A 203 -16.41 -8.45 14.00
C ARG A 203 -17.78 -8.10 13.43
N LYS A 204 -18.21 -6.84 13.51
CA LYS A 204 -19.55 -6.41 13.10
C LYS A 204 -19.76 -6.43 11.60
N TRP A 205 -18.72 -6.14 10.84
CA TRP A 205 -18.78 -6.15 9.38
C TRP A 205 -18.49 -7.53 8.78
N TYR A 206 -18.30 -8.57 9.62
CA TYR A 206 -18.07 -9.96 9.21
C TYR A 206 -16.93 -10.12 8.20
N VAL A 207 -15.81 -9.43 8.45
CA VAL A 207 -14.68 -9.36 7.51
C VAL A 207 -13.98 -10.72 7.39
N LYS A 208 -13.86 -11.23 6.15
CA LYS A 208 -13.22 -12.54 5.88
C LYS A 208 -11.76 -12.41 5.46
N SER A 209 -11.37 -11.29 4.88
CA SER A 209 -10.01 -11.05 4.38
C SER A 209 -9.64 -9.58 4.49
N ILE A 210 -8.34 -9.31 4.62
CA ILE A 210 -7.84 -7.97 4.87
C ILE A 210 -6.86 -7.56 3.76
N LYS A 211 -6.85 -6.28 3.41
CA LYS A 211 -5.80 -5.67 2.60
C LYS A 211 -5.19 -4.47 3.33
N LEU A 212 -3.93 -4.56 3.70
CA LEU A 212 -3.17 -3.44 4.24
C LEU A 212 -2.55 -2.66 3.08
N CYS A 213 -2.90 -1.39 2.95
CA CYS A 213 -2.32 -0.47 1.98
C CYS A 213 -1.45 0.52 2.73
N MET A 214 -0.13 0.30 2.72
CA MET A 214 0.81 1.25 3.32
C MET A 214 1.04 2.40 2.34
N LEU A 215 0.80 3.62 2.81
CA LEU A 215 0.86 4.84 2.01
C LEU A 215 1.83 5.81 2.65
N HIS A 216 2.75 6.38 1.86
CA HIS A 216 3.68 7.37 2.36
C HIS A 216 2.95 8.57 3.00
N MET A 217 1.94 9.11 2.31
CA MET A 217 1.23 10.32 2.74
C MET A 217 -0.22 10.30 2.24
N THR A 218 -1.14 10.83 3.04
CA THR A 218 -2.55 11.08 2.69
C THR A 218 -2.94 12.51 3.09
N ASN A 219 -4.18 12.93 2.80
CA ASN A 219 -4.72 14.22 3.26
C ASN A 219 -5.04 14.27 4.76
N GLU A 220 -4.84 13.17 5.49
CA GLU A 220 -5.10 13.05 6.93
C GLU A 220 -3.77 13.05 7.70
N GLU A 221 -2.95 14.08 7.48
CA GLU A 221 -1.59 14.16 8.02
C GLU A 221 -1.59 14.30 9.55
N MET A 222 -2.54 15.06 10.11
CA MET A 222 -2.61 15.30 11.55
C MET A 222 -3.21 14.11 12.30
N CYS A 223 -2.54 13.73 13.39
CA CYS A 223 -3.06 12.77 14.35
C CYS A 223 -4.07 13.37 15.33
N SER A 224 -5.09 12.56 15.58
CA SER A 224 -6.01 12.74 16.69
C SER A 224 -5.35 12.19 17.96
N VAL A 225 -5.19 13.03 18.97
CA VAL A 225 -4.42 12.70 20.20
C VAL A 225 -5.28 12.66 21.45
N GLU A 226 -6.51 13.16 21.40
CA GLU A 226 -7.37 13.19 22.58
C GLU A 226 -7.65 11.77 23.07
N TRP A 227 -7.95 10.84 22.14
CA TRP A 227 -8.21 9.46 22.50
C TRP A 227 -7.03 8.73 23.15
N GLN A 228 -5.80 9.19 22.90
CA GLN A 228 -4.58 8.61 23.47
C GLN A 228 -4.37 9.03 24.93
N GLN A 229 -5.02 10.12 25.38
CA GLN A 229 -4.94 10.60 26.76
C GLN A 229 -5.77 9.75 27.72
N TYR A 230 -6.70 8.95 27.20
CA TYR A 230 -7.54 8.05 27.97
C TYR A 230 -7.04 6.60 27.84
N ASP A 231 -7.08 5.84 28.93
CA ASP A 231 -6.75 4.41 28.96
C ASP A 231 -7.90 3.52 28.44
N TYR A 232 -8.81 4.10 27.64
CA TYR A 232 -10.01 3.42 27.17
C TYR A 232 -9.65 2.45 26.05
N PHE A 233 -8.79 2.85 25.13
CA PHE A 233 -8.39 2.05 23.97
C PHE A 233 -6.95 1.57 24.07
N THR A 234 -6.70 0.33 23.66
CA THR A 234 -5.34 -0.21 23.54
C THR A 234 -4.70 0.35 22.28
N GLN A 235 -3.53 0.95 22.44
CA GLN A 235 -2.74 1.49 21.33
C GLN A 235 -1.99 0.37 20.62
N VAL A 236 -2.13 0.26 19.30
CA VAL A 236 -1.42 -0.76 18.50
C VAL A 236 -0.84 -0.21 17.20
N ARG A 237 0.32 -0.73 16.80
CA ARG A 237 0.95 -0.50 15.50
C ARG A 237 1.54 -1.77 14.93
N LEU A 238 1.73 -1.78 13.62
CA LEU A 238 2.34 -2.89 12.89
C LEU A 238 3.86 -2.99 13.07
N ASN A 239 4.52 -2.01 13.68
CA ASN A 239 5.96 -2.05 13.95
C ASN A 239 6.31 -2.16 15.45
N ASP A 240 5.32 -2.15 16.34
CA ASP A 240 5.55 -2.31 17.78
C ASP A 240 6.27 -3.65 18.08
N PRO A 241 7.01 -3.78 19.19
CA PRO A 241 7.59 -5.06 19.59
C PRO A 241 6.50 -6.14 19.67
N TYR A 242 6.60 -7.14 18.78
CA TYR A 242 5.49 -8.07 18.55
C TYR A 242 5.08 -8.83 19.81
N LEU A 243 6.03 -9.12 20.72
CA LEU A 243 5.78 -9.82 21.98
C LEU A 243 4.71 -9.12 22.84
N LYS A 244 4.64 -7.78 22.79
CA LYS A 244 3.66 -6.97 23.52
C LYS A 244 2.32 -6.86 22.80
N THR A 245 2.29 -7.11 21.49
CA THR A 245 1.07 -7.05 20.68
C THR A 245 0.16 -8.22 20.99
N LYS A 246 -1.03 -7.97 21.55
CA LYS A 246 -2.01 -9.02 21.84
C LYS A 246 -2.54 -9.65 20.55
N LYS A 247 -2.56 -11.00 20.52
CA LYS A 247 -3.15 -11.77 19.42
C LYS A 247 -4.67 -11.61 19.41
N SER A 248 -5.24 -11.29 18.24
CA SER A 248 -6.69 -11.28 18.01
C SER A 248 -7.27 -12.69 18.10
N ASP A 249 -8.53 -12.77 18.49
CA ASP A 249 -9.34 -13.99 18.43
C ASP A 249 -9.97 -14.21 17.04
N LEU A 250 -9.95 -13.19 16.18
CA LEU A 250 -10.50 -13.24 14.82
C LEU A 250 -9.50 -13.90 13.86
N LYS A 251 -9.90 -15.01 13.20
CA LYS A 251 -9.10 -15.66 12.16
C LYS A 251 -9.58 -15.25 10.77
N PHE A 252 -8.63 -14.89 9.91
CA PHE A 252 -8.88 -14.43 8.55
C PHE A 252 -8.34 -15.41 7.51
N ASN A 253 -9.06 -15.53 6.40
CA ASN A 253 -8.67 -16.42 5.29
C ASN A 253 -7.37 -15.97 4.65
N HIS A 254 -7.15 -14.65 4.59
CA HIS A 254 -6.04 -14.06 3.88
C HIS A 254 -5.78 -12.61 4.28
N VAL A 255 -4.51 -12.23 4.38
CA VAL A 255 -4.05 -10.83 4.47
C VAL A 255 -3.20 -10.50 3.24
N GLU A 256 -3.62 -9.50 2.48
CA GLU A 256 -2.84 -8.91 1.38
C GLU A 256 -2.16 -7.62 1.88
N VAL A 257 -0.90 -7.40 1.53
CA VAL A 257 -0.16 -6.17 1.83
C VAL A 257 0.26 -5.53 0.52
N SER A 258 -0.08 -4.25 0.35
CA SER A 258 0.30 -3.44 -0.79
C SER A 258 1.24 -2.34 -0.33
N LEU A 259 2.52 -2.42 -0.71
CA LEU A 259 3.53 -1.40 -0.45
C LEU A 259 3.80 -0.54 -1.68
N SER A 260 2.94 -0.61 -2.71
CA SER A 260 3.18 0.11 -3.97
C SER A 260 3.26 1.63 -3.84
N TYR A 261 2.80 2.20 -2.72
CA TYR A 261 2.85 3.63 -2.44
C TYR A 261 3.46 3.94 -1.06
N SER A 262 4.12 2.94 -0.47
CA SER A 262 4.83 3.04 0.80
C SER A 262 6.22 3.63 0.57
N SER A 263 6.65 4.58 1.38
CA SER A 263 8.04 5.04 1.36
C SER A 263 8.83 4.39 2.48
N TYR A 264 8.30 4.41 3.71
CA TYR A 264 9.02 3.98 4.90
C TYR A 264 8.93 2.47 5.10
N CYS A 265 7.75 1.85 4.99
CA CYS A 265 7.62 0.41 5.16
C CYS A 265 8.45 -0.37 4.13
N VAL A 266 8.39 -0.02 2.84
CA VAL A 266 9.18 -0.70 1.81
C VAL A 266 10.70 -0.50 2.00
N ARG A 267 11.12 0.70 2.41
CA ARG A 267 12.52 1.03 2.68
C ARG A 267 13.03 0.21 3.85
N ASP A 268 12.28 0.13 4.93
CA ASP A 268 12.76 -0.39 6.22
C ASP A 268 12.43 -1.87 6.45
N LEU A 269 11.52 -2.48 5.68
CA LEU A 269 11.20 -3.90 5.79
C LEU A 269 12.45 -4.75 5.51
N GLY A 270 12.96 -5.44 6.52
CA GLY A 270 14.22 -6.18 6.40
C GLY A 270 15.42 -5.24 6.22
N ASN A 271 15.43 -4.08 6.87
CA ASN A 271 16.62 -3.22 6.94
C ASN A 271 16.86 -2.86 8.40
N ARG A 272 17.44 -3.80 9.15
CA ARG A 272 17.90 -3.63 10.53
C ARG A 272 19.11 -2.70 10.58
N GLN A 273 18.91 -1.40 10.37
CA GLN A 273 19.90 -0.43 10.82
C GLN A 273 19.55 -0.04 12.25
N PHE A 274 20.37 -0.48 13.20
CA PHE A 274 20.40 0.07 14.56
C PHE A 274 20.88 1.52 14.48
N ILE A 275 19.99 2.44 14.16
CA ILE A 275 20.23 3.86 14.40
C ILE A 275 19.37 4.18 15.63
N GLY A 276 19.98 4.19 16.82
CA GLY A 276 19.34 4.67 18.06
C GLY A 276 18.74 3.61 19.01
N ILE A 277 18.15 4.11 20.12
CA ILE A 277 17.65 3.36 21.30
C ILE A 277 16.24 2.78 21.08
N GLN A 278 15.52 3.18 20.03
CA GLN A 278 14.18 2.67 19.73
C GLN A 278 14.21 1.58 18.64
N PRO A 279 13.33 0.57 18.67
CA PRO A 279 13.13 -0.33 17.55
C PRO A 279 12.59 0.47 16.36
N ARG A 280 13.51 1.00 15.55
CA ARG A 280 13.17 1.64 14.28
C ARG A 280 12.88 0.56 13.25
N GLY A 281 11.93 0.84 12.36
CA GLY A 281 11.71 0.03 11.16
C GLY A 281 10.54 -0.95 11.25
N TYR A 282 10.44 -1.79 10.23
CA TYR A 282 9.31 -2.69 9.98
C TYR A 282 9.69 -4.17 10.16
N ASP A 283 10.64 -4.45 11.06
CA ASP A 283 11.09 -5.81 11.35
C ASP A 283 10.00 -6.66 12.02
N ASN A 284 9.16 -6.03 12.86
CA ASN A 284 8.04 -6.69 13.52
C ASN A 284 6.77 -6.76 12.64
N PHE A 285 6.85 -6.33 11.39
CA PHE A 285 5.68 -6.13 10.53
C PHE A 285 4.86 -7.41 10.32
N ILE A 286 5.52 -8.49 9.90
CA ILE A 286 4.85 -9.77 9.63
C ILE A 286 4.33 -10.43 10.92
N PRO A 287 5.13 -10.50 12.01
CA PRO A 287 4.62 -10.89 13.34
C PRO A 287 3.38 -10.11 13.78
N ASN A 288 3.40 -8.78 13.68
CA ASN A 288 2.27 -7.94 14.09
C ASN A 288 1.05 -8.14 13.19
N ILE A 289 1.24 -8.37 11.88
CA ILE A 289 0.14 -8.77 10.99
C ILE A 289 -0.52 -10.04 11.52
N ARG A 290 0.23 -11.08 11.89
CA ARG A 290 -0.37 -12.33 12.42
C ARG A 290 -0.98 -12.19 13.81
N ARG A 291 -0.54 -11.21 14.60
CA ARG A 291 -1.13 -10.92 15.91
C ARG A 291 -2.41 -10.10 15.77
N MET A 292 -2.41 -9.04 14.96
CA MET A 292 -3.60 -8.22 14.73
C MET A 292 -4.64 -8.93 13.85
N PHE A 293 -4.16 -9.66 12.84
CA PHE A 293 -4.96 -10.33 11.82
C PHE A 293 -4.51 -11.80 11.65
N PRO A 294 -4.77 -12.67 12.66
CA PRO A 294 -4.42 -14.08 12.59
C PRO A 294 -4.82 -14.72 11.26
N THR A 295 -3.81 -15.20 10.53
CA THR A 295 -3.97 -15.84 9.23
C THR A 295 -2.87 -16.85 8.99
N ASP A 296 -3.16 -17.79 8.09
CA ASP A 296 -2.25 -18.81 7.60
C ASP A 296 -1.72 -18.44 6.19
N ARG A 297 -2.18 -17.33 5.60
CA ARG A 297 -1.78 -16.89 4.26
C ARG A 297 -1.61 -15.38 4.15
N ILE A 298 -0.38 -14.94 3.87
CA ILE A 298 -0.02 -13.54 3.63
C ILE A 298 0.52 -13.38 2.21
N THR A 299 0.07 -12.37 1.47
CA THR A 299 0.69 -11.96 0.20
C THR A 299 1.15 -10.51 0.30
N MET A 300 2.31 -10.17 -0.25
CA MET A 300 2.85 -8.82 -0.22
C MET A 300 3.32 -8.39 -1.61
N ASP A 301 2.96 -7.19 -2.03
CA ASP A 301 3.48 -6.55 -3.25
C ASP A 301 4.37 -5.35 -2.87
N LEU A 302 5.69 -5.53 -3.00
CA LEU A 302 6.76 -4.56 -2.75
C LEU A 302 7.10 -3.78 -4.02
N SER A 303 6.11 -3.47 -4.86
CA SER A 303 6.29 -2.63 -6.04
C SER A 303 6.24 -1.15 -5.73
N HIS A 304 7.18 -0.65 -4.93
CA HIS A 304 7.26 0.79 -4.78
C HIS A 304 7.84 1.42 -6.05
N TRP A 305 7.17 2.44 -6.57
CA TRP A 305 7.54 3.07 -7.84
C TRP A 305 8.68 4.10 -7.69
N PHE A 306 9.04 4.50 -6.46
CA PHE A 306 9.97 5.60 -6.21
C PHE A 306 11.21 5.23 -5.37
N ALA A 307 11.01 4.42 -4.33
CA ALA A 307 12.06 3.93 -3.44
C ALA A 307 12.43 2.52 -3.88
N VAL A 308 13.26 2.43 -4.91
CA VAL A 308 13.97 1.20 -5.19
C VAL A 308 15.03 1.06 -4.09
N PRO A 309 15.11 -0.07 -3.38
CA PRO A 309 16.16 -0.27 -2.39
C PRO A 309 17.52 0.02 -3.02
N VAL A 310 18.35 0.84 -2.37
CA VAL A 310 19.73 1.13 -2.79
C VAL A 310 20.74 0.19 -2.14
N VAL A 311 20.23 -0.81 -1.43
CA VAL A 311 21.02 -1.80 -0.70
C VAL A 311 21.25 -3.00 -1.59
N ASN A 312 22.47 -3.53 -1.55
CA ASN A 312 22.88 -4.80 -2.15
C ASN A 312 21.78 -5.88 -2.01
N ILE A 313 21.44 -6.52 -3.14
CA ILE A 313 20.37 -7.52 -3.24
C ILE A 313 20.56 -8.72 -2.30
N GLU A 314 21.78 -9.23 -2.15
CA GLU A 314 22.11 -10.35 -1.26
C GLU A 314 21.77 -9.98 0.19
N LYS A 315 22.23 -8.81 0.64
CA LYS A 315 21.91 -8.31 1.99
C LYS A 315 20.41 -8.16 2.18
N LYS A 316 19.70 -7.61 1.20
CA LYS A 316 18.24 -7.40 1.28
C LYS A 316 17.46 -8.72 1.33
N MET A 317 17.88 -9.73 0.56
CA MET A 317 17.26 -11.07 0.59
C MET A 317 17.49 -11.78 1.93
N SER A 318 18.71 -11.70 2.48
CA SER A 318 19.04 -12.26 3.79
C SER A 318 18.20 -11.65 4.91
N THR A 319 18.09 -10.32 4.93
CA THR A 319 17.32 -9.64 5.98
C THR A 319 15.81 -9.82 5.84
N ILE A 320 15.28 -9.93 4.62
CA ILE A 320 13.89 -10.39 4.42
C ILE A 320 13.71 -11.78 5.04
N LEU A 321 14.62 -12.72 4.77
CA LEU A 321 14.55 -14.06 5.33
C LEU A 321 14.55 -14.06 6.87
N GLU A 322 15.41 -13.25 7.49
CA GLU A 322 15.46 -13.07 8.95
C GLU A 322 14.14 -12.53 9.52
N VAL A 323 13.51 -11.55 8.85
CA VAL A 323 12.25 -10.97 9.30
C VAL A 323 11.10 -11.97 9.18
N VAL A 324 11.00 -12.70 8.06
CA VAL A 324 9.91 -13.66 7.85
C VAL A 324 10.04 -14.91 8.73
N THR A 325 11.24 -15.24 9.21
CA THR A 325 11.49 -16.41 10.07
C THR A 325 11.54 -16.09 11.56
N MET A 326 11.50 -14.81 11.94
CA MET A 326 11.72 -14.33 13.32
C MET A 326 10.87 -15.03 14.38
N GLU A 327 9.58 -15.25 14.10
CA GLU A 327 8.64 -15.87 15.05
C GLU A 327 8.52 -17.39 14.88
N GLN A 328 9.33 -18.02 14.02
CA GLN A 328 9.21 -19.46 13.67
C GLN A 328 7.75 -19.85 13.39
N HIS A 329 7.12 -19.09 12.49
CA HIS A 329 5.70 -19.17 12.24
C HIS A 329 5.20 -20.59 11.92
N LEU A 330 4.24 -21.07 12.71
CA LEU A 330 3.51 -22.30 12.40
C LEU A 330 2.43 -22.05 11.35
N ASN A 331 2.30 -22.99 10.40
CA ASN A 331 1.25 -23.06 9.37
C ASN A 331 1.08 -21.74 8.60
N LEU A 332 2.16 -21.19 8.06
CA LEU A 332 2.11 -19.92 7.32
C LEU A 332 2.63 -20.11 5.90
N SER A 333 1.80 -19.70 4.94
CA SER A 333 2.20 -19.45 3.56
C SER A 333 2.37 -17.94 3.34
N LEU A 334 3.57 -17.54 2.93
CA LEU A 334 3.93 -16.15 2.67
C LEU A 334 4.45 -16.00 1.24
N ASP A 335 3.80 -15.15 0.45
CA ASP A 335 4.22 -14.82 -0.92
C ASP A 335 4.60 -13.34 -1.00
N ILE A 336 5.85 -13.02 -1.35
CA ILE A 336 6.34 -11.65 -1.51
C ILE A 336 6.74 -11.43 -2.96
N LYS A 337 6.15 -10.42 -3.62
CA LYS A 337 6.61 -9.91 -4.92
C LYS A 337 7.50 -8.71 -4.71
N PHE A 338 8.75 -8.80 -5.15
CA PHE A 338 9.77 -7.78 -4.93
C PHE A 338 10.32 -7.27 -6.26
N PHE A 339 10.26 -5.96 -6.48
CA PHE A 339 10.66 -5.33 -7.75
C PHE A 339 11.94 -4.55 -7.51
N VAL A 340 12.98 -4.83 -8.30
CA VAL A 340 14.33 -4.29 -8.08
C VAL A 340 14.89 -3.67 -9.34
N SER A 341 15.80 -2.70 -9.16
CA SER A 341 16.62 -2.19 -10.26
C SER A 341 17.83 -3.09 -10.47
N ILE A 342 18.32 -3.14 -11.71
CA ILE A 342 19.58 -3.82 -12.02
C ILE A 342 20.77 -3.30 -11.20
N LEU A 343 20.76 -2.04 -10.77
CA LEU A 343 21.91 -1.45 -10.06
C LEU A 343 22.23 -2.14 -8.73
N ILE A 344 21.25 -2.76 -8.07
CA ILE A 344 21.46 -3.36 -6.73
C ILE A 344 22.04 -4.77 -6.77
N VAL A 345 22.21 -5.32 -7.98
CA VAL A 345 22.85 -6.63 -8.19
C VAL A 345 24.35 -6.50 -8.46
N LYS A 346 24.85 -5.25 -8.52
CA LYS A 346 26.26 -4.91 -8.72
C LYS A 346 26.88 -4.39 -7.43
N LYS A 347 28.16 -4.66 -7.23
CA LYS A 347 28.98 -4.07 -6.15
C LYS A 347 30.32 -3.64 -6.72
N LEU A 348 30.80 -2.46 -6.33
CA LEU A 348 32.17 -2.03 -6.65
C LEU A 348 33.13 -2.64 -5.62
N ASN A 349 34.12 -3.38 -6.08
CA ASN A 349 35.21 -3.85 -5.23
C ASN A 349 36.14 -2.68 -4.91
N GLU A 350 36.34 -2.38 -3.62
CA GLU A 350 37.11 -1.21 -3.19
C GLU A 350 38.60 -1.32 -3.49
N GLU A 351 39.15 -2.54 -3.52
CA GLU A 351 40.56 -2.83 -3.77
C GLU A 351 40.88 -2.85 -5.26
N THR A 352 40.08 -3.58 -6.05
CA THR A 352 40.33 -3.76 -7.49
C THR A 352 39.70 -2.68 -8.36
N LYS A 353 38.79 -1.87 -7.78
CA LYS A 353 37.94 -0.89 -8.48
C LYS A 353 37.12 -1.49 -9.63
N LYS A 354 36.91 -2.82 -9.63
CA LYS A 354 36.07 -3.53 -10.61
C LYS A 354 34.65 -3.70 -10.10
N GLU A 355 33.68 -3.70 -11.02
CA GLU A 355 32.31 -4.12 -10.73
C GLU A 355 32.24 -5.65 -10.58
N GLU A 356 31.59 -6.13 -9.55
CA GLU A 356 31.31 -7.55 -9.30
C GLU A 356 29.79 -7.78 -9.28
N LEU A 357 29.36 -8.96 -9.75
CA LEU A 357 27.96 -9.37 -9.68
C LEU A 357 27.69 -10.16 -8.40
N LEU A 358 26.64 -9.77 -7.69
CA LEU A 358 26.27 -10.35 -6.41
C LEU A 358 25.61 -11.71 -6.57
N SER A 359 25.82 -12.60 -5.60
CA SER A 359 25.22 -13.93 -5.53
C SER A 359 23.81 -13.89 -4.93
N ILE A 360 23.11 -15.03 -5.00
CA ILE A 360 21.87 -15.24 -4.24
C ILE A 360 22.23 -15.41 -2.76
N ALA A 361 21.46 -14.78 -1.87
CA ALA A 361 21.57 -15.01 -0.44
C ALA A 361 21.39 -16.50 -0.08
N PRO A 362 22.16 -17.04 0.88
CA PRO A 362 22.01 -18.42 1.30
C PRO A 362 20.63 -18.68 1.91
N GLY A 363 20.18 -19.93 1.85
CA GLY A 363 18.91 -20.38 2.46
C GLY A 363 17.69 -20.33 1.54
N TYR A 364 17.86 -19.96 0.28
CA TYR A 364 16.81 -19.98 -0.75
C TYR A 364 17.04 -21.08 -1.78
N ASP A 365 15.99 -21.82 -2.10
CA ASP A 365 15.94 -22.71 -3.26
C ASP A 365 15.37 -21.95 -4.47
N LEU A 366 16.08 -21.99 -5.60
CA LEU A 366 15.64 -21.35 -6.83
C LEU A 366 14.69 -22.27 -7.61
N GLU A 367 13.48 -21.79 -7.87
CA GLU A 367 12.56 -22.47 -8.79
C GLU A 367 12.99 -22.22 -10.26
N PRO A 368 12.91 -23.24 -11.13
CA PRO A 368 13.37 -23.13 -12.52
C PRO A 368 12.44 -22.27 -13.38
N GLU A 369 11.16 -22.15 -13.01
CA GLU A 369 10.15 -21.43 -13.78
C GLU A 369 10.42 -19.91 -13.78
N ARG A 370 10.34 -19.31 -14.97
CA ARG A 370 10.41 -17.85 -15.12
C ARG A 370 9.02 -17.25 -15.01
N LEU A 371 8.90 -16.21 -14.21
CA LEU A 371 7.70 -15.41 -14.07
C LEU A 371 7.78 -14.20 -15.00
N HIS A 372 6.64 -13.68 -15.42
CA HIS A 372 6.59 -12.45 -16.21
C HIS A 372 5.36 -11.63 -15.82
N CYS A 373 5.50 -10.30 -15.79
CA CYS A 373 4.37 -9.40 -15.66
C CYS A 373 4.61 -8.07 -16.37
N PHE A 374 3.52 -7.36 -16.65
CA PHE A 374 3.57 -6.02 -17.24
C PHE A 374 3.11 -4.99 -16.21
N LYS A 375 3.90 -3.94 -16.01
CA LYS A 375 3.53 -2.81 -15.15
C LYS A 375 3.77 -1.48 -15.88
N LYS A 376 2.79 -0.59 -15.82
CA LYS A 376 2.91 0.78 -16.31
C LYS A 376 3.79 1.61 -15.38
N SER A 377 4.90 2.13 -15.89
CA SER A 377 5.81 3.01 -15.16
C SER A 377 6.60 3.86 -16.13
N SER A 378 7.01 5.06 -15.72
CA SER A 378 7.88 5.93 -16.51
C SER A 378 8.72 6.81 -15.59
N ALA A 379 9.89 7.21 -16.09
CA ALA A 379 10.77 8.10 -15.35
C ALA A 379 10.09 9.46 -15.17
N PHE A 380 10.40 10.12 -14.05
CA PHE A 380 9.99 11.50 -13.85
C PHE A 380 10.95 12.43 -14.60
N ASN A 381 10.40 13.27 -15.47
CA ASN A 381 11.12 14.39 -16.07
C ASN A 381 11.06 15.58 -15.10
N ALA A 382 11.81 15.50 -14.00
CA ALA A 382 11.86 16.53 -12.95
C ALA A 382 10.44 17.10 -12.60
N GLU A 383 10.24 18.41 -12.73
CA GLU A 383 9.04 19.15 -12.31
C GLU A 383 7.74 18.81 -13.06
N HIS A 384 7.78 18.08 -14.19
CA HIS A 384 6.63 17.97 -15.10
C HIS A 384 5.87 16.63 -15.03
N GLY A 385 6.35 15.72 -14.17
CA GLY A 385 5.86 14.34 -14.12
C GLY A 385 6.19 13.57 -15.41
N PRO A 386 5.71 12.32 -15.54
CA PRO A 386 5.90 11.54 -16.76
C PRO A 386 4.93 11.96 -17.87
N ASP A 387 5.44 12.34 -19.05
CA ASP A 387 4.58 12.70 -20.19
C ASP A 387 3.75 11.51 -20.71
N VAL A 388 4.32 10.30 -20.63
CA VAL A 388 3.69 9.04 -21.04
C VAL A 388 4.01 7.98 -20.00
N PHE A 389 3.09 7.04 -19.76
CA PHE A 389 3.38 5.81 -19.02
C PHE A 389 3.57 4.64 -19.98
N LEU A 390 4.78 4.08 -19.96
CA LEU A 390 5.16 2.91 -20.76
C LEU A 390 4.75 1.61 -20.07
N ASP A 391 4.27 0.65 -20.84
CA ASP A 391 4.11 -0.75 -20.41
C ASP A 391 5.50 -1.39 -20.33
N ASN A 392 5.98 -1.64 -19.11
CA ASN A 392 7.26 -2.27 -18.88
C ASN A 392 7.06 -3.75 -18.61
N LYS A 393 7.78 -4.59 -19.34
CA LYS A 393 7.87 -6.02 -19.08
C LYS A 393 8.88 -6.28 -17.96
N TRP A 394 8.47 -7.05 -16.98
CA TRP A 394 9.26 -7.47 -15.84
C TRP A 394 9.43 -8.98 -15.88
N ILE A 395 10.67 -9.43 -15.76
CA ILE A 395 11.05 -10.84 -15.68
C ILE A 395 11.27 -11.18 -14.21
N GLY A 396 10.62 -12.23 -13.74
CA GLY A 396 10.72 -12.69 -12.37
C GLY A 396 11.34 -14.08 -12.21
N ARG A 397 11.92 -14.32 -11.03
CA ARG A 397 12.35 -15.63 -10.54
C ARG A 397 11.84 -15.84 -9.13
N ARG A 398 11.51 -17.09 -8.79
CA ARG A 398 11.04 -17.46 -7.45
C ARG A 398 12.15 -18.10 -6.64
N PHE A 399 12.37 -17.52 -5.46
CA PHE A 399 13.28 -18.02 -4.43
C PHE A 399 12.44 -18.50 -3.26
N GLN A 400 12.61 -19.76 -2.87
CA GLN A 400 11.70 -20.43 -1.96
C GLN A 400 12.41 -20.92 -0.70
N VAL A 401 11.70 -20.86 0.43
CA VAL A 401 12.11 -21.47 1.69
C VAL A 401 10.96 -22.32 2.22
N LYS A 402 11.22 -23.60 2.42
CA LYS A 402 10.26 -24.55 2.99
C LYS A 402 10.78 -25.07 4.32
N ASN A 403 9.94 -25.02 5.35
CA ASN A 403 10.17 -25.72 6.60
C ASN A 403 9.00 -26.67 6.84
N THR A 404 9.25 -27.96 6.63
CA THR A 404 8.26 -29.03 6.74
C THR A 404 7.80 -29.26 8.18
N ILE A 405 8.67 -29.02 9.16
CA ILE A 405 8.37 -29.18 10.59
C ILE A 405 7.31 -28.16 11.01
N ASN A 406 7.48 -26.89 10.62
CA ASN A 406 6.58 -25.81 10.99
C ASN A 406 5.43 -25.60 9.98
N GLN A 407 5.38 -26.39 8.90
CA GLN A 407 4.51 -26.18 7.74
C GLN A 407 4.57 -24.73 7.22
N PHE A 408 5.79 -24.17 7.19
CA PHE A 408 6.05 -22.82 6.74
C PHE A 408 6.55 -22.85 5.29
N ASN A 409 5.89 -22.07 4.44
CA ASN A 409 6.23 -21.91 3.04
C ASN A 409 6.41 -20.43 2.72
N PHE A 410 7.61 -20.04 2.32
CA PHE A 410 7.91 -18.68 1.92
C PHE A 410 8.36 -18.65 0.46
N ASN A 411 7.69 -17.84 -0.35
CA ASN A 411 8.03 -17.57 -1.74
C ASN A 411 8.41 -16.09 -1.88
N LEU A 412 9.62 -15.83 -2.36
CA LEU A 412 10.09 -14.52 -2.76
C LEU A 412 10.21 -14.48 -4.29
N ASP A 413 9.26 -13.83 -4.94
CA ASP A 413 9.27 -13.59 -6.38
C ASP A 413 9.99 -12.25 -6.65
N VAL A 414 11.24 -12.30 -7.12
CA VAL A 414 12.01 -11.08 -7.45
C VAL A 414 11.90 -10.77 -8.93
N TYR A 415 11.61 -9.52 -9.28
CA TYR A 415 11.39 -9.04 -10.64
C TYR A 415 12.37 -7.93 -11.04
N ILE A 416 12.93 -8.03 -12.25
CA ILE A 416 13.77 -7.01 -12.90
C ILE A 416 13.13 -6.63 -14.24
N LYS A 417 13.23 -5.36 -14.65
CA LYS A 417 12.77 -4.95 -15.98
C LYS A 417 13.58 -5.65 -17.06
N GLU A 418 12.90 -6.15 -18.09
CA GLU A 418 13.57 -6.82 -19.22
C GLU A 418 14.61 -5.92 -19.89
N LYS A 419 14.26 -4.66 -20.16
CA LYS A 419 15.19 -3.67 -20.74
C LYS A 419 16.44 -3.45 -19.89
N GLU A 420 16.30 -3.44 -18.55
CA GLU A 420 17.46 -3.28 -17.67
C GLU A 420 18.37 -4.52 -17.69
N LEU A 421 17.82 -5.71 -17.94
CA LEU A 421 18.62 -6.92 -18.16
C LEU A 421 19.33 -6.92 -19.52
N GLU A 422 18.69 -6.37 -20.56
CA GLU A 422 19.24 -6.32 -21.92
C GLU A 422 20.31 -5.23 -22.10
N GLU A 423 20.09 -4.05 -21.51
CA GLU A 423 20.93 -2.86 -21.70
C GLU A 423 21.92 -2.64 -20.54
N GLY A 424 21.61 -3.11 -19.33
CA GLY A 424 22.34 -2.76 -18.11
C GLY A 424 23.45 -3.74 -17.68
N LEU A 425 23.62 -4.86 -18.38
CA LEU A 425 24.56 -5.93 -18.04
C LEU A 425 25.65 -6.10 -19.10
N ASP A 426 26.90 -6.09 -18.65
CA ASP A 426 28.04 -6.47 -19.47
C ASP A 426 28.06 -8.00 -19.62
N LYS A 427 28.23 -8.48 -20.86
CA LYS A 427 28.32 -9.91 -21.16
C LYS A 427 29.58 -10.53 -20.57
N ASP A 428 30.67 -9.77 -20.48
CA ASP A 428 31.94 -10.26 -19.95
C ASP A 428 31.83 -10.47 -18.43
N LEU A 429 31.12 -9.57 -17.73
CA LEU A 429 30.81 -9.75 -16.30
C LEU A 429 29.92 -10.98 -16.05
N LEU A 430 28.96 -11.27 -16.92
CA LEU A 430 28.14 -12.48 -16.79
C LEU A 430 28.96 -13.77 -16.99
N GLN A 431 30.01 -13.74 -17.80
CA GLN A 431 30.93 -14.86 -17.97
C GLN A 431 31.86 -15.04 -16.79
N GLU A 432 32.33 -13.94 -16.19
CA GLU A 432 33.16 -13.96 -14.97
C GLU A 432 32.36 -14.46 -13.75
N TYR A 433 31.06 -14.12 -13.68
CA TYR A 433 30.17 -14.49 -12.58
C TYR A 433 28.94 -15.30 -13.04
N PRO A 434 29.13 -16.54 -13.52
CA PRO A 434 28.06 -17.36 -14.12
C PRO A 434 27.00 -17.80 -13.09
N ASN A 435 27.35 -17.81 -11.81
CA ASN A 435 26.45 -18.15 -10.69
C ASN A 435 25.91 -16.91 -9.96
N SER A 436 26.02 -15.73 -10.57
CA SER A 436 25.49 -14.50 -9.98
C SER A 436 23.96 -14.52 -9.97
N PHE A 437 23.37 -13.75 -9.05
CA PHE A 437 21.93 -13.54 -8.91
C PHE A 437 21.27 -13.23 -10.27
N VAL A 438 21.89 -12.35 -11.05
CA VAL A 438 21.34 -11.87 -12.32
C VAL A 438 21.53 -12.86 -13.48
N ALA A 439 22.53 -13.73 -13.44
CA ALA A 439 22.70 -14.79 -14.43
C ALA A 439 21.47 -15.71 -14.48
N HIS A 440 20.84 -15.96 -13.33
CA HIS A 440 19.59 -16.70 -13.27
C HIS A 440 18.44 -16.01 -14.02
N PHE A 441 18.47 -14.70 -14.26
CA PHE A 441 17.42 -14.03 -15.03
C PHE A 441 17.65 -14.10 -16.54
N CYS A 442 18.86 -14.43 -16.99
CA CYS A 442 19.24 -14.38 -18.40
C CYS A 442 18.93 -15.69 -19.13
N HIS A 443 18.52 -15.59 -20.39
CA HIS A 443 18.17 -16.73 -21.23
C HIS A 443 19.44 -17.24 -21.92
N LYS A 444 20.27 -17.99 -21.19
CA LYS A 444 21.28 -18.95 -21.68
C LYS A 444 22.13 -19.40 -20.50
N ASN A 445 21.99 -20.67 -20.09
CA ASN A 445 23.20 -21.42 -19.79
C ASN A 445 23.95 -21.51 -21.13
N PRO A 446 25.17 -20.94 -21.29
CA PRO A 446 26.09 -21.62 -22.16
C PRO A 446 26.33 -22.96 -21.48
N LEU A 447 25.69 -24.00 -22.00
CA LEU A 447 26.14 -25.36 -21.73
C LEU A 447 27.65 -25.37 -21.97
N ILE A 448 28.36 -25.70 -20.91
CA ILE A 448 29.71 -26.22 -20.94
C ILE A 448 29.75 -27.25 -22.08
N VAL A 449 30.60 -27.01 -23.09
CA VAL A 449 31.11 -28.05 -23.98
C VAL A 449 32.61 -28.12 -23.77
#